data_AF-A0A3D2J3D7-F1
#
_entry.id   AF-A0A3D2J3D7-F1
#
_cell.length_a   1.000
_cell.length_b   1.000
_cell.length_c   1.000
_cell.angle_alpha   90.00
_cell.angle_beta   90.00
_cell.angle_gamma   90.00
#
_symmetry.space_group_name_H-M   'P 1'
#
loop_
_entity.id
_entity.type
_entity.pdbx_description
1 polymer ?
#
loop_
_entity_poly.entity_id
_entity_poly.type
_entity_poly.pdbx_seq_one_letter_code
_entity_poly.pdbx_strand_id
1 'polypeptide(L)' 'LIGTNGSGKSTILKIIAGQESIDSGSLSIRNNISIGYLSQIPEEKDIIVKDYINSALKEIIELKEKLE' A
#
# COMPACT_ATOMS: atom_id res chain seq x y z
N LEU A 1 -11.43 -2.49 -8.49
CA LEU A 1 -12.85 -2.38 -8.08
C LEU A 1 -13.50 -1.26 -8.87
N ILE A 2 -14.67 -1.50 -9.46
CA ILE A 2 -15.42 -0.52 -10.25
C ILE A 2 -16.70 -0.17 -9.48
N GLY A 3 -17.05 1.12 -9.42
CA GLY A 3 -18.23 1.59 -8.71
C GLY A 3 -18.22 3.11 -8.54
N THR A 4 -19.37 3.69 -8.22
CA THR A 4 -19.57 5.15 -8.07
C THR A 4 -18.70 5.75 -6.97
N ASN A 5 -18.44 7.06 -7.01
CA ASN A 5 -17.77 7.74 -5.88
C ASN A 5 -18.63 7.61 -4.61
N GLY A 6 -17.97 7.37 -3.47
CA GLY A 6 -18.65 7.10 -2.20
C GLY A 6 -19.07 5.65 -1.96
N SER A 7 -18.94 4.73 -2.93
CA SER A 7 -19.26 3.29 -2.74
C SER A 7 -18.30 2.51 -1.84
N GLY A 8 -17.35 3.17 -1.15
CA GLY A 8 -16.44 2.51 -0.21
C GLY A 8 -15.23 1.80 -0.83
N LYS A 9 -14.96 1.98 -2.14
CA LYS A 9 -13.81 1.35 -2.82
C LYS A 9 -12.47 1.65 -2.15
N SER A 10 -12.21 2.91 -1.80
CA SER A 10 -10.96 3.29 -1.14
C SER A 10 -10.93 2.76 0.29
N THR A 11 -12.07 2.80 1.00
CA THR A 11 -12.22 2.25 2.35
C THR A 11 -11.89 0.76 2.39
N ILE A 12 -12.43 -0.06 1.49
CA ILE A 12 -12.16 -1.49 1.49
C ILE A 12 -10.69 -1.81 1.17
N LEU A 13 -10.05 -1.03 0.29
CA LEU A 13 -8.62 -1.19 0.01
C LEU A 13 -7.76 -0.80 1.21
N LYS A 14 -8.10 0.27 1.93
CA LYS A 14 -7.41 0.68 3.17
C LYS A 14 -7.55 -0.37 4.27
N ILE A 15 -8.72 -0.96 4.43
CA ILE A 15 -8.96 -2.07 5.37
C ILE A 15 -8.06 -3.27 5.02
N ILE A 16 -8.01 -3.68 3.75
CA ILE A 16 -7.15 -4.78 3.30
C ILE A 16 -5.66 -4.45 3.55
N ALA A 17 -5.28 -3.18 3.36
CA ALA A 17 -3.92 -2.69 3.61
C ALA A 17 -3.61 -2.46 5.10
N GLY A 18 -4.56 -2.67 6.01
CA GLY A 18 -4.39 -2.41 7.45
C GLY A 18 -4.32 -0.93 7.84
N GLN A 19 -4.68 -0.02 6.94
CA GLN A 19 -4.70 1.44 7.18
C GLN A 19 -6.00 1.92 7.85
N GLU A 20 -7.02 1.08 7.90
CA GLU A 20 -8.33 1.40 8.48
C GLU A 20 -8.91 0.16 9.16
N SER A 21 -9.58 0.35 10.31
CA SER A 21 -10.18 -0.73 11.09
C SER A 21 -11.49 -1.22 10.49
N ILE A 22 -11.86 -2.46 10.82
CA ILE A 22 -13.15 -3.05 10.44
C ILE A 22 -14.17 -2.76 11.54
N ASP A 23 -15.32 -2.21 11.18
CA ASP A 23 -16.43 -2.00 12.13
C ASP A 23 -17.10 -3.32 12.53
N SER A 24 -17.28 -4.24 11.58
CA SER A 24 -17.86 -5.58 11.81
C SER A 24 -17.43 -6.60 10.75
N GLY A 25 -17.46 -7.89 11.10
CA GLY A 25 -17.04 -8.99 10.22
C GLY A 25 -15.62 -9.47 10.50
N SER A 26 -14.98 -10.09 9.51
CA SER A 26 -13.61 -10.60 9.64
C SER A 26 -12.83 -10.43 8.34
N LEU A 27 -11.52 -10.20 8.48
CA LEU A 27 -10.54 -10.17 7.40
C LEU A 27 -9.56 -11.31 7.60
N SER A 28 -9.39 -12.14 6.59
CA SER A 28 -8.43 -13.25 6.59
C SER A 28 -7.36 -13.00 5.55
N ILE A 29 -6.12 -12.81 6.01
CA ILE A 29 -4.94 -12.66 5.17
C ILE A 29 -4.08 -13.92 5.35
N ARG A 30 -3.57 -14.48 4.24
CA ARG A 30 -2.70 -15.66 4.31
C ARG A 30 -1.38 -15.29 4.99
N ASN A 31 -0.85 -16.22 5.78
CA ASN A 31 0.48 -16.06 6.37
C ASN A 31 1.55 -15.91 5.29
N ASN A 32 2.62 -15.20 5.62
CA ASN A 32 3.81 -14.99 4.78
C ASN A 32 3.51 -14.30 3.43
N ILE A 33 2.51 -13.43 3.37
CA ILE A 33 2.32 -12.50 2.23
C ILE A 33 2.64 -11.08 2.67
N SER A 34 3.14 -10.27 1.74
CA SER A 34 3.28 -8.83 1.90
C SER A 34 2.20 -8.12 1.09
N ILE A 35 1.62 -7.06 1.65
CA ILE A 35 0.60 -6.24 1.00
C ILE A 35 1.19 -4.87 0.70
N GLY A 36 1.33 -4.55 -0.59
CA GLY A 36 1.66 -3.20 -1.05
C GLY A 36 0.39 -2.40 -1.33
N TYR A 37 0.33 -1.16 -0.86
CA TYR A 37 -0.79 -0.25 -1.09
C TYR A 37 -0.29 1.05 -1.73
N LEU A 38 -0.86 1.40 -2.89
CA LEU A 38 -0.61 2.65 -3.57
C LEU A 38 -1.76 3.61 -3.32
N SER A 39 -1.50 4.68 -2.57
CA SER A 39 -2.47 5.73 -2.29
C SER A 39 -2.91 6.44 -3.57
N GLN A 40 -4.18 6.81 -3.64
CA GLN A 40 -4.74 7.56 -4.78
C GLN A 40 -4.09 8.94 -4.94
N ILE A 41 -3.68 9.55 -3.84
CA ILE A 41 -2.95 10.82 -3.80
C ILE A 41 -1.61 10.51 -3.10
N PRO A 42 -0.46 10.72 -3.76
CA PRO A 42 0.84 10.63 -3.13
C PRO A 42 1.00 11.68 -2.01
N GLU A 43 1.65 11.29 -0.91
CA GLU A 43 1.89 12.20 0.23
C GLU A 43 3.06 13.16 -0.04
N GLU A 44 4.09 12.67 -0.71
CA GLU A 44 5.29 13.42 -1.09
C GLU A 44 5.02 14.30 -2.30
N LYS A 45 5.40 15.58 -2.20
CA LYS A 45 5.34 16.55 -3.30
C LYS A 45 6.76 16.87 -3.75
N ASP A 46 6.92 17.22 -5.03
CA ASP A 46 8.16 17.73 -5.59
C ASP A 46 9.34 16.73 -5.63
N ILE A 47 9.04 15.43 -5.70
CA ILE A 47 10.02 14.37 -5.94
C ILE A 47 9.86 13.75 -7.33
N ILE A 48 10.95 13.21 -7.87
CA ILE A 48 10.92 12.50 -9.16
C ILE A 48 10.17 11.18 -8.97
N VAL A 49 9.34 10.82 -9.94
CA VAL A 49 8.55 9.57 -9.93
C VAL A 49 9.42 8.35 -9.64
N LYS A 50 10.62 8.28 -10.23
CA LYS A 50 11.60 7.21 -9.96
C LYS A 50 11.95 7.11 -8.47
N ASP A 51 12.20 8.24 -7.81
CA ASP A 51 12.59 8.27 -6.41
C ASP A 51 11.40 7.94 -5.50
N TYR A 52 10.19 8.36 -5.88
CA TYR A 52 8.96 7.95 -5.19
C TYR A 52 8.72 6.44 -5.25
N ILE A 53 8.91 5.82 -6.42
CA ILE A 53 8.76 4.37 -6.53
C ILE A 53 9.87 3.64 -5.77
N ASN A 54 11.11 4.14 -5.84
CA ASN A 54 12.24 3.56 -5.11
C ASN A 54 12.08 3.66 -3.58
N SER A 55 11.44 4.72 -3.07
CA SER A 55 11.21 4.86 -1.63
C SER A 55 10.34 3.73 -1.07
N ALA A 56 9.37 3.24 -1.84
CA ALA A 56 8.55 2.08 -1.48
C ALA A 56 9.32 0.74 -1.48
N LEU A 57 10.48 0.69 -2.13
CA LEU A 57 11.33 -0.51 -2.25
C LEU A 57 12.63 -0.40 -1.45
N LYS A 58 12.77 0.65 -0.63
CA LYS A 58 14.01 0.99 0.06
C LYS A 58 14.64 -0.20 0.79
N GLU A 59 13.85 -0.96 1.55
CA GLU A 59 14.34 -2.13 2.29
C GLU A 59 14.93 -3.21 1.36
N ILE A 60 14.29 -3.48 0.22
CA ILE A 60 14.75 -4.48 -0.75
C ILE A 60 16.04 -4.02 -1.43
N ILE A 61 16.13 -2.73 -1.75
CA ILE A 61 17.32 -2.12 -2.35
C ILE A 61 18.49 -2.19 -1.38
N GLU A 62 18.29 -1.77 -0.12
CA GLU A 62 19.32 -1.84 0.94
C GLU A 62 19.77 -3.28 1.22
N LEU A 63 18.85 -4.25 1.19
CA LEU A 63 19.19 -5.66 1.34
C LEU A 63 20.06 -6.16 0.18
N LYS A 64 19.74 -5.76 -1.05
CA LYS A 64 20.51 -6.11 -2.23
C LYS A 64 21.95 -5.58 -2.12
N GLU A 65 22.11 -4.32 -1.71
CA GLU A 65 23.43 -3.69 -1.55
C GLU A 65 24.30 -4.36 -0.48
N LYS A 66 23.70 -4.96 0.56
CA LYS A 66 24.44 -5.71 1.59
C LYS A 66 24.89 -7.12 1.14
N LEU A 67 24.30 -7.64 0.06
CA LEU A 67 24.62 -8.95 -0.50
C LEU A 67 25.67 -8.87 -1.62
N GLU A 68 25.87 -7.67 -2.19
CA GLU A 68 26.95 -7.34 -3.14
C GLU A 68 28.21 -6.89 -2.40
#